data_AF-A0A2E9QG40-F1
#
_entry.id   AF-A0A2E9QG40-F1
#
_cell.length_a   1.000
_cell.length_b   1.000
_cell.length_c   1.000
_cell.angle_alpha   90.00
_cell.angle_beta   90.00
_cell.angle_gamma   90.00
#
_symmetry.space_group_name_H-M   'P 1'
#
loop_
_entity.id
_entity.type
_entity.pdbx_description
1 polymer ?
#
loop_
_entity_poly.entity_id
_entity_poly.type
_entity_poly.pdbx_seq_one_letter_code
_entity_poly.pdbx_strand_id
1 'polypeptide(L)'
;MRSAPQNHGEDCQAEPVVAMTEPLISYLWAAQVFASGLMTGLVWFVQINHYPLFLRISSADFPEYEKEHVRRTGWIVAPTMLVELGACLALAYFVATPWFLYGNSTLVLSIWLSTFLVQMPLHGKLQRIGKDEPAIRLLITSNWYRTVAWTLIFGGLILQAP
;
A
#
# COMPACT_ATOMS: atom_id res chain seq x y z
N MET A 1 9.63 -22.01 66.24
CA MET A 1 10.27 -22.53 65.00
C MET A 1 9.41 -22.03 63.85
N ARG A 2 9.73 -20.90 63.18
CA ARG A 2 10.58 -20.79 61.96
C ARG A 2 10.40 -22.03 61.05
N SER A 3 9.96 -21.96 59.80
CA SER A 3 9.79 -20.88 58.82
C SER A 3 9.05 -21.47 57.60
N ALA A 4 8.24 -20.67 56.91
CA ALA A 4 7.75 -21.01 55.58
C ALA A 4 8.90 -21.06 54.56
N PRO A 5 8.87 -21.90 53.52
CA PRO A 5 9.64 -21.64 52.33
C PRO A 5 8.84 -20.75 51.40
N GLN A 6 9.25 -19.48 51.32
CA GLN A 6 9.09 -18.69 50.10
C GLN A 6 9.88 -19.41 49.00
N ASN A 7 9.22 -19.77 47.89
CA ASN A 7 9.93 -20.03 46.65
C ASN A 7 9.57 -18.91 45.69
N HIS A 8 10.39 -17.88 45.73
CA HIS A 8 10.66 -17.01 44.60
C HIS A 8 11.33 -17.85 43.51
N GLY A 9 10.57 -18.19 42.47
CA GLY A 9 11.13 -18.27 41.11
C GLY A 9 10.42 -17.15 40.35
N GLU A 10 10.91 -15.92 40.41
CA GLU A 10 11.91 -15.46 39.44
C GLU A 10 11.54 -15.95 38.03
N ASP A 11 10.51 -15.29 37.50
CA ASP A 11 10.58 -14.60 36.21
C ASP A 11 11.64 -15.20 35.27
N CYS A 12 11.26 -16.31 34.64
CA CYS A 12 12.04 -16.94 33.60
C CYS A 12 12.05 -15.98 32.41
N GLN A 13 13.02 -15.07 32.43
CA GLN A 13 13.65 -14.38 31.31
C GLN A 13 12.86 -14.57 30.01
N ALA A 14 11.95 -13.64 29.70
CA ALA A 14 11.43 -13.54 28.35
C ALA A 14 12.65 -13.51 27.40
N GLU A 15 12.74 -14.50 26.51
CA GLU A 15 13.90 -14.67 25.63
C GLU A 15 14.20 -13.33 24.90
N PRO A 16 15.48 -12.92 24.76
CA PRO A 16 15.86 -11.63 24.18
C PRO A 16 15.28 -11.39 22.77
N VAL A 17 14.88 -12.46 22.07
CA VAL A 17 14.18 -12.42 20.78
C VAL A 17 12.77 -11.80 20.91
N VAL A 18 12.02 -12.15 21.95
CA VAL A 18 10.64 -11.67 22.19
C VAL A 18 10.64 -10.17 22.54
N ALA A 19 11.66 -9.71 23.28
CA ALA A 19 11.78 -8.29 23.66
C ALA A 19 12.12 -7.38 22.46
N MET A 20 12.81 -7.89 21.43
CA MET A 20 13.13 -7.14 20.22
C MET A 20 12.01 -7.12 19.18
N THR A 21 11.11 -8.11 19.20
CA THR A 21 10.01 -8.23 18.21
C THR A 21 8.89 -7.20 18.42
N GLU A 22 8.60 -6.81 19.66
CA GLU A 22 7.54 -5.84 19.99
C GLU A 22 7.75 -4.45 19.34
N PRO A 23 8.90 -3.77 19.51
CA PRO A 23 9.13 -2.48 18.85
C PRO A 23 9.18 -2.62 17.32
N LEU A 24 9.70 -3.74 16.81
CA LEU A 24 9.75 -4.01 15.37
C LEU A 24 8.35 -4.11 14.77
N ILE A 25 7.43 -4.87 15.38
CA ILE A 25 6.04 -4.99 14.93
C ILE A 25 5.36 -3.62 14.92
N SER A 26 5.59 -2.80 15.95
CA SER A 26 5.06 -1.44 16.01
C SER A 26 5.57 -0.56 14.86
N TYR A 27 6.86 -0.62 14.53
CA TYR A 27 7.42 0.12 13.40
C TYR A 27 6.89 -0.38 12.05
N LEU A 28 6.75 -1.69 11.87
CA LEU A 28 6.18 -2.28 10.66
C LEU A 28 4.72 -1.86 10.48
N TRP A 29 3.94 -1.86 11.57
CA TRP A 29 2.56 -1.39 11.57
C TRP A 29 2.48 0.08 11.16
N ALA A 30 3.27 0.93 11.80
CA ALA A 30 3.32 2.36 11.49
C ALA A 30 3.73 2.59 10.03
N ALA A 31 4.72 1.86 9.52
CA ALA A 31 5.14 1.92 8.12
C ALA A 31 4.00 1.53 7.18
N GLN A 32 3.26 0.46 7.48
CA GLN A 32 2.16 0.04 6.64
C GLN A 32 0.97 1.00 6.69
N VAL A 33 0.61 1.52 7.86
CA VAL A 33 -0.43 2.55 8.02
C VAL A 33 -0.05 3.79 7.23
N PHE A 34 1.20 4.26 7.37
CA PHE A 34 1.69 5.44 6.68
C PHE A 34 1.66 5.26 5.16
N ALA A 35 2.21 4.15 4.66
CA ALA A 35 2.26 3.89 3.22
C ALA A 35 0.86 3.71 2.62
N SER A 36 0.00 2.92 3.28
CA SER A 36 -1.39 2.72 2.86
C SER A 36 -2.15 4.04 2.86
N GLY A 37 -2.04 4.85 3.92
CA GLY A 37 -2.73 6.14 4.03
C GLY A 37 -2.27 7.16 2.98
N LEU A 38 -0.95 7.21 2.71
CA LEU A 38 -0.40 8.05 1.65
C LEU A 38 -0.94 7.61 0.28
N MET A 39 -0.96 6.31 0.00
CA MET A 39 -1.53 5.77 -1.23
C MET A 39 -3.03 5.99 -1.33
N THR A 40 -3.79 5.87 -0.23
CA THR A 40 -5.22 6.20 -0.18
C THR A 40 -5.44 7.65 -0.58
N GLY A 41 -4.74 8.61 0.05
CA GLY A 41 -4.88 10.02 -0.30
C GLY A 41 -4.50 10.30 -1.76
N LEU A 42 -3.39 9.73 -2.22
CA LEU A 42 -2.90 9.89 -3.58
C LEU A 42 -3.86 9.31 -4.62
N VAL A 43 -4.36 8.09 -4.40
CA VAL A 43 -5.25 7.42 -5.37
C VAL A 43 -6.60 8.13 -5.45
N TRP A 44 -7.14 8.67 -4.35
CA TRP A 44 -8.34 9.50 -4.38
C TRP A 44 -8.13 10.79 -5.16
N PHE A 45 -7.01 11.48 -4.93
CA PHE A 45 -6.64 12.66 -5.72
C PHE A 45 -6.55 12.31 -7.22
N VAL A 46 -5.89 11.20 -7.54
CA VAL A 46 -5.73 10.74 -8.91
C VAL A 46 -7.08 10.39 -9.55
N GLN A 47 -7.94 9.68 -8.82
CA GLN A 47 -9.22 9.19 -9.29
C GLN A 47 -10.20 10.33 -9.62
N ILE A 48 -10.33 11.28 -8.71
CA ILE A 48 -11.34 12.34 -8.80
C ILE A 48 -10.85 13.52 -9.63
N ASN A 49 -9.56 13.85 -9.52
CA ASN A 49 -9.01 15.07 -10.11
C ASN A 49 -8.10 14.75 -11.29
N HIS A 50 -7.01 14.03 -11.04
CA HIS A 50 -5.90 13.92 -11.98
C HIS A 50 -6.28 13.21 -13.29
N TYR A 51 -6.84 12.00 -13.23
CA TYR A 51 -7.20 11.24 -14.43
C TYR A 51 -8.35 11.89 -15.23
N PRO A 52 -9.42 12.44 -14.61
CA PRO A 52 -10.42 13.19 -15.36
C PRO A 52 -9.84 14.41 -16.10
N LEU A 53 -8.83 15.08 -15.55
CA LEU A 53 -8.17 16.20 -16.21
C LEU A 53 -7.36 15.79 -17.45
N PHE A 54 -6.97 14.53 -17.61
CA PHE A 54 -6.29 14.05 -18.82
C PHE A 54 -7.15 14.26 -20.08
N LEU A 55 -8.47 14.16 -19.94
CA LEU A 55 -9.41 14.40 -21.03
C LEU A 55 -9.40 15.86 -21.50
N ARG A 56 -8.93 16.79 -20.66
CA ARG A 56 -8.89 18.24 -20.95
C ARG A 56 -7.59 18.68 -21.62
N ILE A 57 -6.56 17.84 -21.64
CA ILE A 57 -5.27 18.15 -22.27
C ILE A 57 -5.41 18.03 -23.80
N SER A 58 -4.78 18.93 -24.54
CA SER A 58 -4.78 18.89 -26.01
C SER A 58 -4.09 17.61 -26.51
N SER A 59 -4.52 17.06 -27.65
CA SER A 59 -3.86 15.88 -28.21
C SER A 59 -2.40 16.12 -28.61
N ALA A 60 -2.03 17.38 -28.89
CA ALA A 60 -0.67 17.76 -29.26
C ALA A 60 0.29 17.73 -28.06
N ASP A 61 -0.17 18.18 -26.88
CA ASP A 61 0.67 18.28 -25.68
C ASP A 61 0.67 16.99 -24.85
N PHE A 62 -0.33 16.13 -25.06
CA PHE A 62 -0.55 14.95 -24.23
C PHE A 62 0.62 13.96 -24.16
N PRO A 63 1.33 13.60 -25.25
CA PRO A 63 2.41 12.61 -25.17
C PRO A 63 3.55 13.04 -24.24
N GLU A 64 3.96 14.30 -24.33
CA GLU A 64 5.03 14.84 -23.47
C GLU A 64 4.55 14.99 -22.03
N TYR A 65 3.32 15.47 -21.83
CA TYR A 65 2.68 15.51 -20.52
C TYR A 65 2.66 14.12 -19.86
N GLU A 66 2.24 13.08 -20.60
CA GLU A 66 2.09 11.73 -20.08
C GLU A 66 3.44 11.10 -19.74
N LYS A 67 4.46 11.33 -20.57
CA LYS A 67 5.83 10.89 -20.30
C LYS A 67 6.35 11.46 -18.99
N GLU A 68 6.15 12.76 -18.78
CA GLU A 68 6.59 13.43 -17.56
C GLU A 68 5.72 13.07 -16.35
N HIS A 69 4.41 12.89 -16.55
CA HIS A 69 3.49 12.42 -15.53
C HIS A 69 3.92 11.07 -14.97
N VAL A 70 4.14 10.07 -15.84
CA VAL A 70 4.57 8.73 -15.43
C VAL A 70 5.91 8.78 -14.70
N ARG A 71 6.87 9.56 -15.20
CA ARG A 71 8.19 9.71 -14.57
C ARG A 71 8.09 10.30 -13.18
N ARG A 72 7.36 11.41 -13.01
CA ARG A 72 7.21 12.11 -11.71
C ARG A 72 6.41 11.28 -10.72
N THR A 73 5.31 10.69 -11.17
CA THR A 73 4.45 9.87 -10.31
C THR A 73 5.17 8.62 -9.85
N GLY A 74 6.00 8.01 -10.72
CA GLY A 74 6.80 6.84 -10.39
C GLY A 74 7.73 7.06 -9.19
N TRP A 75 8.32 8.25 -9.04
CA TRP A 75 9.19 8.58 -7.89
C TRP A 75 8.46 8.58 -6.54
N ILE A 76 7.15 8.80 -6.54
CA ILE A 76 6.35 8.84 -5.30
C ILE A 76 5.68 7.48 -5.08
N VAL A 77 5.06 6.94 -6.13
CA VAL A 77 4.25 5.71 -6.05
C VAL A 77 5.13 4.50 -5.82
N ALA A 78 6.20 4.31 -6.59
CA ALA A 78 6.97 3.06 -6.53
C ALA A 78 7.62 2.84 -5.16
N PRO A 79 8.30 3.82 -4.54
CA PRO A 79 8.86 3.63 -3.19
C PRO A 79 7.78 3.37 -2.15
N THR A 80 6.65 4.11 -2.21
CA THR A 80 5.56 3.95 -1.24
C THR A 80 4.93 2.56 -1.34
N MET A 81 4.66 2.07 -2.55
CA MET A 81 4.11 0.73 -2.77
C MET A 81 5.08 -0.38 -2.33
N LEU A 82 6.40 -0.18 -2.51
CA LEU A 82 7.42 -1.12 -2.03
C LEU A 82 7.46 -1.19 -0.50
N VAL A 83 7.38 -0.04 0.18
CA VAL A 83 7.28 0.01 1.64
C VAL A 83 6.02 -0.69 2.13
N GLU A 84 4.87 -0.43 1.49
CA GLU A 84 3.60 -1.10 1.82
C GLU A 84 3.70 -2.62 1.69
N LEU A 85 4.23 -3.11 0.56
CA LEU A 85 4.40 -4.55 0.33
C LEU A 85 5.37 -5.18 1.32
N GLY A 86 6.52 -4.55 1.55
CA GLY A 86 7.52 -5.05 2.49
C GLY A 86 6.98 -5.14 3.92
N ALA A 87 6.31 -4.09 4.39
CA ALA A 87 5.68 -4.09 5.71
C ALA A 87 4.56 -5.13 5.80
N CYS A 88 3.74 -5.27 4.75
CA CYS A 88 2.66 -6.26 4.68
C CYS A 88 3.19 -7.69 4.83
N LEU A 89 4.22 -8.05 4.06
CA LEU A 89 4.79 -9.38 4.09
C LEU A 89 5.49 -9.67 5.42
N ALA A 90 6.19 -8.68 5.99
CA ALA A 90 6.81 -8.82 7.31
C ALA A 90 5.77 -9.01 8.42
N LEU A 91 4.69 -8.22 8.43
CA LEU A 91 3.60 -8.36 9.42
C LEU A 91 2.86 -9.69 9.28
N ALA A 92 2.60 -10.13 8.04
CA ALA A 92 2.02 -11.46 7.78
C ALA A 92 2.91 -12.59 8.34
N TYR A 93 4.23 -12.41 8.33
CA TYR A 93 5.18 -13.38 8.88
C TYR A 93 5.26 -13.34 10.42
N PHE A 94 5.35 -12.15 11.04
CA PHE A 94 5.56 -12.01 12.49
C PHE A 94 4.28 -12.12 13.32
N VAL A 95 3.15 -11.60 12.81
CA VAL A 95 1.88 -11.52 13.56
C VAL A 95 0.93 -12.66 13.18
N ALA A 96 1.03 -13.15 11.93
CA ALA A 96 0.34 -14.34 11.41
C ALA A 96 -1.19 -14.41 11.69
N THR A 97 -1.88 -13.28 11.85
CA THR A 97 -3.33 -13.27 12.06
C THR A 97 -4.08 -13.58 10.75
N PRO A 98 -5.26 -14.22 10.81
CA PRO A 98 -6.05 -14.50 9.61
C PRO A 98 -6.34 -13.25 8.76
N TRP A 99 -6.53 -12.10 9.40
CA TRP A 99 -6.71 -10.82 8.71
C TRP A 99 -5.49 -10.44 7.86
N PHE A 100 -4.26 -10.52 8.40
CA PHE A 100 -3.05 -10.20 7.64
C PHE A 100 -2.76 -11.24 6.58
N LEU A 101 -2.88 -12.53 6.92
CA LEU A 101 -2.57 -13.63 6.02
C LEU A 101 -3.50 -13.67 4.80
N TYR A 102 -4.81 -13.50 5.00
CA TYR A 102 -5.80 -13.67 3.94
C TYR A 102 -6.43 -12.37 3.44
N GLY A 103 -6.70 -11.40 4.31
CA GLY A 103 -7.40 -10.17 3.94
C GLY A 103 -6.46 -9.12 3.35
N ASN A 104 -5.62 -8.56 4.22
CA ASN A 104 -4.74 -7.46 3.88
C ASN A 104 -3.73 -7.83 2.78
N SER A 105 -3.04 -8.97 2.92
CA SER A 105 -2.05 -9.42 1.93
C SER A 105 -2.68 -9.66 0.56
N THR A 106 -3.88 -10.23 0.49
CA THR A 106 -4.57 -10.45 -0.79
C THR A 106 -4.89 -9.12 -1.47
N LEU A 107 -5.37 -8.11 -0.73
CA LEU A 107 -5.66 -6.79 -1.28
C LEU A 107 -4.39 -6.07 -1.76
N VAL A 108 -3.30 -6.13 -1.01
CA VAL A 108 -2.01 -5.53 -1.42
C VAL A 108 -1.51 -6.21 -2.71
N LEU A 109 -1.52 -7.54 -2.76
CA LEU A 109 -1.06 -8.29 -3.93
C LEU A 109 -1.94 -8.02 -5.17
N SER A 110 -3.25 -7.91 -4.98
CA SER A 110 -4.16 -7.62 -6.09
C SER A 110 -4.03 -6.18 -6.61
N ILE A 111 -3.73 -5.21 -5.75
CA ILE A 111 -3.36 -3.85 -6.14
C ILE A 111 -2.08 -3.88 -6.99
N TRP A 112 -1.05 -4.61 -6.55
CA TRP A 112 0.19 -4.76 -7.31
C TRP A 112 -0.05 -5.40 -8.68
N LEU A 113 -0.85 -6.46 -8.72
CA LEU A 113 -1.22 -7.13 -9.97
C LEU A 113 -1.97 -6.20 -10.91
N SER A 114 -2.97 -5.46 -10.40
CA SER A 114 -3.71 -4.48 -11.20
C SER A 114 -2.76 -3.41 -11.75
N THR A 115 -1.82 -2.92 -10.94
CA THR A 115 -0.87 -1.87 -11.33
C THR A 115 0.00 -2.35 -12.49
N PHE A 116 0.58 -3.56 -12.40
CA PHE A 116 1.44 -4.10 -13.44
C PHE A 116 0.70 -4.57 -14.70
N LEU A 117 -0.51 -5.11 -14.56
CA LEU A 117 -1.23 -5.69 -15.69
C LEU A 117 -2.17 -4.70 -16.38
N VAL A 118 -2.59 -3.64 -15.70
CA VAL A 118 -3.59 -2.68 -16.21
C VAL A 118 -2.99 -1.29 -16.30
N GLN A 119 -2.57 -0.68 -15.19
CA GLN A 119 -2.14 0.72 -15.21
C GLN A 119 -0.84 0.93 -16.01
N MET A 120 0.20 0.11 -15.77
CA MET A 120 1.46 0.24 -16.49
C MET A 120 1.31 0.05 -18.02
N PRO A 121 0.59 -0.96 -18.52
CA PRO A 121 0.35 -1.10 -19.96
C PRO A 121 -0.47 0.04 -20.56
N LEU A 122 -1.46 0.57 -19.83
CA LEU A 122 -2.26 1.71 -20.29
C LEU A 122 -1.43 2.99 -20.39
N HIS A 123 -0.66 3.31 -19.36
CA HIS A 123 0.28 4.44 -19.40
C HIS A 123 1.32 4.25 -20.52
N GLY A 124 1.85 3.04 -20.70
CA GLY A 124 2.78 2.73 -21.79
C GLY A 124 2.12 2.80 -23.19
N LYS A 125 0.82 2.55 -23.31
CA LYS A 125 0.06 2.81 -24.54
C LYS A 125 -0.01 4.31 -24.80
N LEU A 126 -0.48 5.09 -23.81
CA LEU A 126 -0.65 6.53 -23.88
C LEU A 126 0.65 7.29 -24.18
N GLN A 127 1.79 6.83 -23.65
CA GLN A 127 3.11 7.37 -23.98
C GLN A 127 3.51 7.11 -25.44
N ARG A 128 3.13 5.98 -26.02
CA ARG A 128 3.53 5.57 -27.37
C ARG A 128 2.64 6.16 -28.46
N ILE A 129 1.32 6.14 -28.26
CA ILE A 129 0.35 6.56 -29.28
C ILE A 129 -0.18 7.98 -29.04
N GLY A 130 0.09 8.57 -27.88
CA GLY A 130 -0.48 9.84 -27.47
C GLY A 130 -1.89 9.73 -26.88
N LYS A 131 -2.68 10.79 -27.03
CA LYS A 131 -4.01 10.89 -26.41
C LYS A 131 -4.98 9.88 -27.02
N ASP A 132 -5.46 8.96 -26.19
CA ASP A 132 -6.48 7.98 -26.54
C ASP A 132 -7.58 8.01 -25.46
N GLU A 133 -8.71 8.67 -25.76
CA GLU A 133 -9.81 8.81 -24.81
C GLU A 133 -10.35 7.48 -24.26
N PRO A 134 -10.54 6.42 -25.09
CA PRO A 134 -10.86 5.09 -24.58
C PRO A 134 -9.88 4.57 -23.52
N ALA A 135 -8.56 4.68 -23.74
CA ALA A 135 -7.56 4.28 -22.75
C ALA A 135 -7.60 5.14 -21.48
N ILE A 136 -7.82 6.45 -21.61
CA ILE A 136 -7.96 7.34 -20.44
C ILE A 136 -9.20 6.97 -19.62
N ARG A 137 -10.34 6.71 -20.28
CA ARG A 137 -11.55 6.25 -19.60
C ARG A 137 -11.34 4.90 -18.91
N LEU A 138 -10.59 4.00 -19.54
CA LEU A 138 -10.23 2.72 -18.93
C LEU A 138 -9.29 2.88 -17.73
N LEU A 139 -8.37 3.85 -17.73
CA LEU A 139 -7.59 4.21 -16.54
C LEU A 139 -8.50 4.66 -15.40
N ILE A 140 -9.44 5.57 -15.68
CA ILE A 140 -10.39 6.08 -14.67
C ILE A 140 -11.25 4.95 -14.09
N THR A 141 -11.81 4.09 -14.94
CA THR A 141 -12.70 3.01 -14.46
C THR A 141 -11.93 1.92 -13.72
N SER A 142 -10.76 1.52 -14.22
CA SER A 142 -9.94 0.49 -13.58
C SER A 142 -9.29 0.98 -12.27
N ASN A 143 -9.03 2.27 -12.11
CA ASN A 143 -8.40 2.81 -10.90
C ASN A 143 -9.37 2.92 -9.70
N TRP A 144 -10.69 2.86 -9.93
CA TRP A 144 -11.67 2.73 -8.83
C TRP A 144 -11.42 1.48 -7.98
N TYR A 145 -10.99 0.38 -8.62
CA TYR A 145 -10.60 -0.83 -7.90
C TYR A 145 -9.53 -0.55 -6.85
N ARG A 146 -8.43 0.09 -7.27
CA ARG A 146 -7.31 0.46 -6.39
C ARG A 146 -7.74 1.48 -5.33
N THR A 147 -8.61 2.42 -5.69
CA THR A 147 -9.17 3.42 -4.78
C THR A 147 -9.91 2.76 -3.62
N VAL A 148 -10.80 1.82 -3.93
CA VAL A 148 -11.55 1.06 -2.91
C VAL A 148 -10.60 0.16 -2.12
N ALA A 149 -9.72 -0.58 -2.79
CA ALA A 149 -8.81 -1.53 -2.14
C ALA A 149 -7.87 -0.84 -1.12
N TRP A 150 -7.23 0.27 -1.49
CA TRP A 150 -6.40 1.04 -0.54
C TRP A 150 -7.22 1.64 0.60
N THR A 151 -8.45 2.08 0.33
CA THR A 151 -9.33 2.60 1.38
C THR A 151 -9.67 1.51 2.40
N LEU A 152 -9.94 0.28 1.94
CA LEU A 152 -10.23 -0.87 2.81
C LEU A 152 -9.01 -1.30 3.61
N ILE A 153 -7.83 -1.36 2.99
CA ILE A 153 -6.56 -1.66 3.67
C ILE A 153 -6.33 -0.63 4.78
N PHE A 154 -6.32 0.66 4.43
CA PHE A 154 -6.03 1.72 5.39
C PHE A 154 -7.05 1.75 6.53
N GLY A 155 -8.35 1.69 6.22
CA GLY A 155 -9.40 1.61 7.24
C GLY A 155 -9.25 0.38 8.15
N GLY A 156 -8.94 -0.79 7.59
CA GLY A 156 -8.71 -2.01 8.35
C GLY A 156 -7.51 -1.91 9.30
N LEU A 157 -6.42 -1.27 8.87
CA LEU A 157 -5.23 -1.03 9.70
C LEU A 157 -5.51 -0.03 10.82
N ILE A 158 -6.33 0.99 10.59
CA ILE A 158 -6.70 1.95 11.64
C ILE A 158 -7.61 1.29 12.70
N LEU A 159 -8.56 0.45 12.27
CA LEU A 159 -9.49 -0.22 13.17
C LEU A 159 -8.86 -1.33 14.02
N GLN A 160 -7.74 -1.88 13.57
CA GLN A 160 -7.02 -2.96 14.24
C GLN A 160 -5.70 -2.49 14.85
N ALA A 161 -5.53 -1.17 15.02
CA ALA A 161 -4.34 -0.62 15.66
C ALA A 161 -4.15 -1.28 17.04
N PRO A 162 -2.95 -1.83 17.33
CA PRO A 162 -2.66 -2.53 18.58
C PRO A 162 -2.74 -1.60 19.80
#